data_AF-A0ABF7Q1S8-F1
#
_entry.id   AF-A0ABF7Q1S8-F1
#
_cell.length_a   1.000
_cell.length_b   1.000
_cell.length_c   1.000
_cell.angle_alpha   90.00
_cell.angle_beta   90.00
_cell.angle_gamma   90.00
#
_symmetry.space_group_name_H-M   'P 1'
#
loop_
_entity.id
_entity.type
_entity.pdbx_description
1 polymer ?
#
loop_
_entity_poly.entity_id
_entity_poly.type
_entity_poly.pdbx_seq_one_letter_code
_entity_poly.pdbx_strand_id
1 'polypeptide(L)' 'MDDNRFAELLGNAAISVWGDMPRDIQEALFETAMRGRDDLRHQLAKLLHDRHPRTQHPPRPV' A
#
# COMPACT_ATOMS: atom_id res chain seq x y z
N MET A 1 -13.56 16.65 -15.02
CA MET A 1 -12.47 15.67 -15.22
C MET A 1 -12.63 14.63 -14.14
N ASP A 2 -12.88 13.39 -14.54
CA ASP A 2 -13.10 12.22 -13.68
C ASP A 2 -11.84 11.75 -12.95
N ASP A 3 -10.74 12.49 -13.04
CA ASP A 3 -9.41 12.16 -12.52
C ASP A 3 -9.43 11.84 -11.02
N ASN A 4 -10.21 12.58 -10.22
CA ASN A 4 -10.35 12.28 -8.79
C ASN A 4 -11.10 10.95 -8.55
N ARG A 5 -12.12 10.68 -9.36
CA ARG A 5 -12.88 9.42 -9.31
C ARG A 5 -12.00 8.23 -9.74
N PHE A 6 -11.17 8.41 -10.76
CA PHE A 6 -10.20 7.39 -11.17
C PHE A 6 -9.11 7.16 -10.13
N ALA A 7 -8.62 8.22 -9.48
CA ALA A 7 -7.66 8.10 -8.38
C ALA A 7 -8.26 7.34 -7.19
N GLU A 8 -9.52 7.60 -6.83
CA GLU A 8 -10.24 6.85 -5.80
C GLU A 8 -10.41 5.38 -6.17
N LEU A 9 -10.83 5.08 -7.40
CA LEU A 9 -10.98 3.68 -7.88
C LEU A 9 -9.64 2.93 -7.86
N LEU A 10 -8.56 3.57 -8.35
CA LEU A 10 -7.21 3.00 -8.34
C LEU A 10 -6.70 2.79 -6.91
N GLY A 11 -6.91 3.78 -6.02
CA GLY A 11 -6.53 3.67 -4.61
C GLY A 11 -7.26 2.52 -3.91
N ASN A 12 -8.57 2.40 -4.12
CA ASN A 12 -9.36 1.31 -3.56
C ASN A 12 -8.91 -0.07 -4.07
N ALA A 13 -8.64 -0.19 -5.38
CA ALA A 13 -8.11 -1.42 -5.96
C ALA A 13 -6.74 -1.78 -5.37
N ALA A 14 -5.82 -0.82 -5.30
CA ALA A 14 -4.49 -1.01 -4.73
C ALA A 14 -4.55 -1.48 -3.28
N ILE A 15 -5.42 -0.90 -2.44
CA ILE A 15 -5.56 -1.37 -1.06
C ILE A 15 -6.17 -2.78 -1.01
N SER A 16 -7.06 -3.14 -1.93
CA SER A 16 -7.66 -4.48 -1.98
C SER A 16 -6.63 -5.57 -2.30
N VAL A 17 -5.71 -5.31 -3.23
CA VAL A 17 -4.70 -6.29 -3.68
C VAL A 17 -3.34 -6.12 -3.00
N TRP A 18 -3.25 -5.27 -1.97
CA TRP A 18 -1.97 -4.87 -1.38
C TRP A 18 -1.10 -6.03 -0.93
N GLY A 19 -1.66 -7.02 -0.20
CA GLY A 19 -0.91 -8.19 0.26
C GLY A 19 -0.35 -9.08 -0.87
N ASP A 20 -0.96 -9.04 -2.05
CA ASP A 20 -0.54 -9.83 -3.22
C ASP A 20 0.48 -9.08 -4.10
N MET A 21 0.65 -7.77 -3.89
CA MET A 21 1.61 -6.99 -4.66
C MET A 21 3.05 -7.31 -4.26
N PRO A 22 3.99 -7.33 -5.23
CA PRO A 22 5.42 -7.35 -4.95
C PRO A 22 5.86 -6.21 -4.01
N ARG A 23 6.84 -6.49 -3.16
CA ARG A 23 7.32 -5.54 -2.14
C ARG A 23 7.82 -4.22 -2.73
N ASP A 24 8.52 -4.26 -3.85
CA ASP A 24 9.03 -3.08 -4.55
C ASP A 24 7.88 -2.18 -5.05
N ILE A 25 6.79 -2.78 -5.53
CA ILE A 25 5.58 -2.06 -5.94
C ILE A 25 4.85 -1.47 -4.73
N GLN A 26 4.74 -2.23 -3.63
CA GLN A 26 4.20 -1.71 -2.37
C GLN A 26 5.00 -0.49 -1.89
N GLU A 27 6.34 -0.59 -1.86
CA GLU A 27 7.23 0.50 -1.43
C GLU A 27 7.09 1.72 -2.35
N ALA A 28 7.12 1.54 -3.67
CA ALA A 28 6.97 2.64 -4.63
C ALA A 28 5.62 3.36 -4.54
N LEU A 29 4.51 2.61 -4.41
CA LEU A 29 3.18 3.19 -4.23
C LEU A 29 3.07 3.94 -2.90
N PHE A 30 3.60 3.36 -1.83
CA PHE A 30 3.58 3.97 -0.50
C PHE A 30 4.36 5.29 -0.47
N GLU A 31 5.59 5.30 -0.98
CA GLU A 31 6.42 6.50 -1.03
C GLU A 31 5.81 7.58 -1.92
N THR A 32 5.23 7.19 -3.06
CA THR A 32 4.56 8.12 -3.96
C THR A 32 3.34 8.75 -3.30
N ALA A 33 2.51 7.95 -2.63
CA ALA A 33 1.31 8.43 -1.94
C ALA A 33 1.64 9.37 -0.76
N MET A 34 2.76 9.10 -0.06
CA MET A 34 3.18 9.82 1.15
C MET A 34 4.13 10.99 0.90
N ARG A 35 4.53 11.25 -0.35
CA ARG A 35 5.41 12.38 -0.68
C ARG A 35 4.80 13.70 -0.20
N GLY A 36 5.47 14.35 0.76
CA GLY A 36 5.01 15.60 1.38
C GLY A 36 3.88 15.44 2.41
N ARG A 37 3.64 14.21 2.89
CA ARG A 37 2.55 13.85 3.82
C ARG A 37 3.06 12.91 4.94
N ASP A 38 4.17 13.28 5.58
CA ASP A 38 4.79 12.46 6.62
C ASP A 38 3.87 12.23 7.85
N ASP A 39 2.94 13.15 8.09
CA ASP A 39 1.91 13.08 9.14
C ASP A 39 0.90 11.94 8.92
N LEU A 40 0.60 11.59 7.67
CA LEU A 40 -0.32 10.52 7.31
C LEU A 40 0.36 9.16 7.17
N ARG A 41 1.70 9.13 7.10
CA ARG A 41 2.51 7.94 6.86
C ARG A 41 2.19 6.81 7.83
N HIS A 42 2.14 7.12 9.13
CA HIS A 42 1.85 6.12 10.15
C HIS A 42 0.42 5.55 10.02
N GLN A 43 -0.55 6.40 9.72
CA GLN A 43 -1.95 6.01 9.59
C GLN A 43 -2.16 5.08 8.39
N LEU A 44 -1.54 5.40 7.24
CA LEU A 44 -1.61 4.55 6.06
C LEU A 44 -0.90 3.21 6.29
N ALA A 45 0.28 3.24 6.93
CA ALA A 45 1.01 2.01 7.27
C ALA A 45 0.16 1.08 8.14
N LYS A 46 -0.52 1.63 9.15
CA LYS A 46 -1.43 0.89 10.03
C LYS A 46 -2.62 0.31 9.26
N LEU A 47 -3.30 1.12 8.44
CA LEU A 47 -4.42 0.66 7.59
C LEU A 47 -4.03 -0.55 6.73
N LEU A 48 -2.84 -0.49 6.11
CA LEU A 48 -2.34 -1.55 5.25
C LEU A 48 -1.94 -2.80 6.04
N HIS A 49 -1.33 -2.63 7.22
CA HIS A 49 -0.98 -3.75 8.11
C HIS A 49 -2.21 -4.42 8.72
N ASP A 50 -3.22 -3.66 9.12
CA ASP A 50 -4.47 -4.21 9.67
C ASP A 50 -5.25 -5.00 8.61
N ARG A 51 -5.22 -4.55 7.35
CA ARG A 51 -5.86 -5.19 6.21
C ARG A 51 -5.08 -6.41 5.69
N HIS A 52 -3.75 -6.32 5.70
CA HIS A 52 -2.82 -7.31 5.17
C HIS A 52 -1.71 -7.55 6.19
N PRO A 53 -2.01 -8.26 7.30
CA PRO A 53 -0.99 -8.63 8.27
C PRO A 53 0.12 -9.35 7.52
N ARG A 54 1.39 -9.05 7.85
CA ARG A 54 2.58 -9.53 7.14
C ARG A 54 2.59 -11.07 7.06
N THR A 55 1.94 -11.60 6.05
CA THR A 55 1.93 -12.99 5.64
C THR A 55 2.35 -12.92 4.17
N GLN A 56 3.47 -13.41 3.70
CA GLN A 56 4.32 -14.50 4.15
C GLN A 56 5.75 -14.12 3.74
N HIS A 57 6.66 -13.92 4.69
CA HIS A 57 8.06 -14.14 4.35
C HIS A 57 8.17 -15.64 4.08
N PRO A 58 8.57 -16.12 2.88
CA PRO A 58 8.99 -17.50 2.78
C PRO A 58 10.09 -17.71 3.82
N PRO A 59 10.10 -18.84 4.55
CA PRO A 59 11.15 -19.12 5.52
C PRO A 59 12.49 -18.97 4.81
N ARG A 60 13.42 -18.24 5.45
CA ARG A 60 14.80 -18.15 4.99
C ARG A 60 15.32 -19.58 4.77
N PRO A 61 15.92 -19.94 3.62
CA PRO A 61 16.52 -21.26 3.49
C PRO A 61 17.57 -21.41 4.59
N VAL A 62 17.49 -22.53 5.33
CA VAL A 62 18.52 -22.95 6.30
C VAL A 62 19.76 -23.44 5.59
#